data_AF-A0A3C0FNL6-F1
#
_entry.id   AF-A0A3C0FNL6-F1
#
_cell.length_a   1.000
_cell.length_b   1.000
_cell.length_c   1.000
_cell.angle_alpha   90.00
_cell.angle_beta   90.00
_cell.angle_gamma   90.00
#
_symmetry.space_group_name_H-M   'P 1'
#
loop_
_entity.id
_entity.type
_entity.pdbx_description
1 polymer ?
#
loop_
_entity_poly.entity_id
_entity_poly.type
_entity_poly.pdbx_seq_one_letter_code
_entity_poly.pdbx_strand_id
1 'polypeptide(L)'
;RHRDFEVSIGRENYRVSGVVVTHAQHYGGAFVISPDASLTANSLDVVLMPGNGIGALSRYGLALTLNRLHAQSDVSVVRAERITITSHCGPAPLQ
;
A
#
# COMPACT_ATOMS: atom_id res chain seq x y z
N ARG A 1 -18.90 0.16 -6.05
CA ARG A 1 -18.78 1.06 -4.87
C ARG A 1 -17.35 1.51 -4.79
N HIS A 2 -17.09 2.81 -4.58
CA HIS A 2 -15.71 3.29 -4.44
C HIS A 2 -15.11 2.82 -3.12
N ARG A 3 -13.80 2.53 -3.09
CA ARG A 3 -13.06 2.28 -1.85
C ARG A 3 -12.35 3.56 -1.48
N ASP A 4 -12.63 4.07 -0.28
CA ASP A 4 -11.98 5.22 0.33
C ASP A 4 -11.50 4.81 1.72
N PHE A 5 -10.19 4.76 1.86
CA PHE A 5 -9.47 4.45 3.10
C PHE A 5 -8.75 5.70 3.56
N GLU A 6 -8.94 6.03 4.84
CA GLU A 6 -8.20 7.09 5.51
C GLU A 6 -7.10 6.45 6.36
N VAL A 7 -5.85 6.77 6.01
CA VAL A 7 -4.64 6.18 6.57
C VAL A 7 -3.90 7.24 7.37
N SER A 8 -3.82 7.06 8.69
CA SER A 8 -3.17 7.99 9.61
C SER A 8 -1.81 7.44 10.05
N ILE A 9 -0.75 8.24 9.88
CA ILE A 9 0.63 7.94 10.29
C ILE A 9 1.15 9.14 11.10
N GLY A 10 1.21 9.00 12.43
CA GLY A 10 1.65 10.06 13.33
C GLY A 10 0.74 11.30 13.29
N ARG A 11 1.11 12.30 12.48
CA ARG A 11 0.31 13.53 12.22
C ARG A 11 -0.20 13.62 10.78
N GLU A 12 0.26 12.75 9.90
CA GLU A 12 -0.03 12.76 8.47
C GLU A 12 -1.25 11.87 8.20
N ASN A 13 -2.11 12.31 7.28
CA ASN A 13 -3.35 11.61 6.93
C ASN A 13 -3.47 11.54 5.41
N TYR A 14 -3.65 10.33 4.89
CA TYR A 14 -3.72 10.04 3.46
C TYR A 14 -5.10 9.45 3.11
N ARG A 15 -5.67 9.85 1.98
CA ARG A 15 -6.85 9.21 1.39
C ARG A 15 -6.46 8.36 0.20
N VAL A 16 -6.78 7.07 0.24
CA VAL A 16 -6.35 6.09 -0.75
C VAL A 16 -7.44 5.08 -1.08
N SER A 17 -7.42 4.52 -2.29
CA SER A 17 -8.33 3.44 -2.69
C SER A 17 -7.76 2.04 -2.42
N GLY A 18 -6.47 1.95 -2.09
CA GLY A 18 -5.82 0.77 -1.54
C GLY A 18 -4.61 1.14 -0.67
N VAL A 19 -4.28 0.26 0.26
CA VAL A 19 -3.07 0.35 1.10
C VAL A 19 -2.55 -1.07 1.34
N VAL A 20 -1.23 -1.23 1.31
CA VAL A 20 -0.53 -2.45 1.74
C VAL A 20 0.46 -2.06 2.81
N VAL A 21 0.59 -2.88 3.85
CA VAL A 21 1.51 -2.66 4.97
C VAL A 21 2.39 -3.90 5.11
N THR A 22 3.71 -3.74 5.10
CA THR A 22 4.63 -4.89 5.04
C THR A 22 5.94 -4.68 5.81
N HIS A 23 6.49 -5.78 6.35
CA HIS A 23 7.91 -5.91 6.73
C HIS A 23 8.73 -6.68 5.66
N ALA A 24 8.07 -7.36 4.73
CA ALA A 24 8.68 -8.16 3.69
C ALA A 24 8.80 -7.37 2.38
N GLN A 25 9.94 -7.48 1.71
CA GLN A 25 10.17 -6.84 0.40
C GLN A 25 9.31 -7.45 -0.71
N HIS A 26 9.03 -8.75 -0.58
CA HIS A 26 8.41 -9.59 -1.59
C HIS A 26 7.02 -10.06 -1.16
N TYR A 27 6.12 -10.23 -2.14
CA TYR A 27 4.74 -10.69 -1.96
C TYR A 27 4.42 -11.82 -2.93
N GLY A 28 3.88 -12.94 -2.43
CA GLY A 28 3.39 -14.04 -3.26
C GLY A 28 4.41 -14.73 -4.18
N GLY A 29 5.72 -14.55 -3.95
CA GLY A 29 6.79 -15.05 -4.81
C GLY A 29 7.89 -14.00 -4.99
N ALA A 30 8.34 -13.81 -6.24
CA ALA A 30 9.40 -12.86 -6.58
C ALA A 30 8.92 -11.41 -6.80
N PHE A 31 7.69 -11.06 -6.39
CA PHE A 31 7.09 -9.75 -6.67
C PHE A 31 7.43 -8.70 -5.61
N VAL A 32 8.18 -7.66 -5.99
CA VAL A 32 8.69 -6.63 -5.05
C VAL A 32 7.63 -5.55 -4.79
N ILE A 33 7.13 -5.50 -3.55
CA ILE A 33 6.20 -4.45 -3.08
C ILE A 33 6.96 -3.23 -2.55
N SER A 34 7.96 -3.44 -1.69
CA SER A 34 8.88 -2.37 -1.24
C SER A 34 10.32 -2.92 -1.23
N PRO A 35 11.24 -2.38 -2.05
CA PRO A 35 12.59 -2.93 -2.16
C PRO A 35 13.40 -2.79 -0.87
N ASP A 36 13.07 -1.80 -0.05
CA ASP A 36 13.84 -1.41 1.13
C ASP A 36 13.19 -1.88 2.46
N ALA A 37 12.16 -2.73 2.41
CA ALA A 37 11.54 -3.29 3.60
C ALA A 37 12.52 -4.24 4.33
N SER A 38 12.37 -4.39 5.65
CA SER A 38 13.18 -5.31 6.44
C SER A 38 12.36 -6.04 7.51
N LEU A 39 12.49 -7.37 7.53
CA LEU A 39 11.86 -8.24 8.52
C LEU A 39 12.34 -7.98 9.95
N THR A 40 13.54 -7.39 10.12
CA THR A 40 14.17 -7.14 11.42
C THR A 40 14.11 -5.67 11.87
N ALA A 41 13.54 -4.77 11.06
CA ALA A 41 13.34 -3.39 11.46
C ALA A 41 12.10 -3.22 12.35
N ASN A 42 12.09 -2.20 13.20
CA ASN A 42 10.93 -1.82 14.03
C ASN A 42 9.89 -0.98 13.25
N SER A 43 9.85 -1.10 11.91
CA SER A 43 9.12 -0.17 11.03
C SER A 43 8.47 -0.91 9.87
N LEU A 44 7.17 -0.65 9.69
CA LEU A 44 6.38 -1.10 8.55
C LEU A 44 6.62 -0.15 7.37
N ASP A 45 6.80 -0.71 6.17
CA ASP A 45 6.65 0.04 4.91
C ASP A 45 5.17 0.03 4.52
N VAL A 46 4.60 1.23 4.33
CA VAL A 46 3.20 1.46 3.99
C VAL A 46 3.12 1.92 2.54
N VAL A 47 2.64 1.06 1.65
CA VAL A 47 2.44 1.35 0.22
C VAL A 47 1.05 1.91 0.00
N LEU A 48 0.98 3.19 -0.31
CA LEU A 48 -0.23 3.98 -0.51
C LEU A 48 -0.62 4.00 -1.99
N MET A 49 -1.87 3.63 -2.30
CA MET A 49 -2.41 3.54 -3.66
C MET A 49 -3.67 4.43 -3.81
N PRO A 50 -3.52 5.71 -4.18
CA PRO A 50 -4.63 6.66 -4.34
C PRO A 50 -5.46 6.45 -5.61
N GLY A 51 -4.94 5.72 -6.60
CA GLY A 51 -5.57 5.52 -7.90
C GLY A 51 -6.92 4.81 -7.80
N ASN A 52 -7.91 5.38 -8.49
CA ASN A 52 -9.32 5.02 -8.38
C ASN A 52 -9.73 3.89 -9.36
N GLY A 53 -10.61 2.99 -8.91
CA GLY A 53 -11.33 2.04 -9.76
C GLY A 53 -10.49 0.89 -10.36
N ILE A 54 -11.12 0.14 -11.28
CA ILE A 54 -10.54 -1.11 -11.85
C ILE A 54 -9.26 -0.82 -12.67
N GLY A 55 -9.19 0.31 -13.38
CA GLY A 55 -8.01 0.68 -14.19
C GLY A 55 -6.77 1.02 -13.37
N ALA A 56 -6.93 1.54 -12.15
CA ALA A 56 -5.81 1.71 -11.23
C ALA A 56 -5.37 0.36 -10.68
N LEU A 57 -6.31 -0.48 -10.22
CA LEU A 57 -6.02 -1.82 -9.70
C LEU A 57 -5.31 -2.72 -10.72
N SER A 58 -5.70 -2.68 -12.00
CA SER A 58 -5.02 -3.46 -13.04
C SER A 58 -3.62 -2.92 -13.35
N ARG A 59 -3.41 -1.59 -13.34
CA ARG A 59 -2.07 -1.00 -13.47
C ARG A 59 -1.17 -1.33 -12.29
N TYR A 60 -1.68 -1.31 -11.06
CA TYR A 60 -0.91 -1.72 -9.87
C TYR A 60 -0.57 -3.20 -9.90
N GLY A 61 -1.51 -4.07 -10.30
CA GLY A 61 -1.27 -5.49 -10.50
C GLY A 61 -0.18 -5.77 -11.54
N LEU A 62 -0.23 -5.08 -12.69
CA LEU A 62 0.80 -5.18 -13.73
C LEU A 62 2.15 -4.60 -13.27
N ALA A 63 2.15 -3.48 -12.56
CA ALA A 63 3.38 -2.91 -12.01
C ALA A 63 4.01 -3.83 -10.96
N LEU A 64 3.21 -4.55 -10.18
CA LEU A 64 3.68 -5.57 -9.23
C LEU A 64 4.29 -6.78 -9.95
N THR A 65 3.63 -7.32 -10.99
CA THR A 65 4.20 -8.44 -11.76
C THR A 65 5.49 -8.08 -12.51
N LEU A 66 5.73 -6.78 -12.73
CA LEU A 66 6.94 -6.23 -13.34
C LEU A 66 7.98 -5.71 -12.32
N ASN A 67 7.80 -5.94 -11.01
CA ASN A 67 8.67 -5.43 -9.93
C ASN A 67 8.88 -3.91 -9.91
N ARG A 68 7.88 -3.14 -10.36
CA ARG A 68 7.89 -1.68 -10.50
C ARG A 68 6.69 -0.99 -9.85
N LEU A 69 6.03 -1.63 -8.88
CA LEU A 69 4.93 -1.04 -8.12
C LEU A 69 5.39 0.19 -7.31
N HIS A 70 6.49 0.05 -6.57
CA HIS A 70 7.16 1.14 -5.84
C HIS A 70 7.67 2.28 -6.73
N ALA A 71 7.70 2.09 -8.05
CA ALA A 71 8.17 3.05 -9.05
C ALA A 71 7.02 3.61 -9.92
N GLN A 72 5.75 3.40 -9.53
CA GLN A 72 4.61 4.11 -10.12
C GLN A 72 4.54 5.54 -9.58
N SER A 73 4.37 6.53 -10.44
CA SER A 73 4.43 7.96 -10.08
C SER A 73 3.30 8.46 -9.17
N ASP A 74 2.27 7.65 -8.96
CA ASP A 74 1.16 7.91 -8.04
C ASP A 74 1.15 6.99 -6.81
N VAL A 75 2.12 6.08 -6.68
CA VAL A 75 2.30 5.23 -5.49
C VAL A 75 3.31 5.91 -4.57
N SER A 76 3.05 5.88 -3.26
CA SER A 76 3.98 6.39 -2.25
C SER A 76 4.28 5.31 -1.22
N VAL A 77 5.54 5.21 -0.79
CA VAL A 77 5.96 4.30 0.29
C VAL A 77 6.36 5.15 1.49
N VAL A 78 5.68 4.96 2.61
CA VAL A 78 5.88 5.72 3.86
C VAL A 78 6.26 4.75 4.98
N ARG A 79 7.25 5.11 5.81
CA ARG A 79 7.67 4.28 6.95
C ARG A 79 6.92 4.65 8.22
N ALA A 80 6.43 3.64 8.93
CA ALA A 80 5.64 3.82 10.15
C ALA A 80 5.90 2.71 11.17
N GLU A 81 6.19 3.07 12.42
CA GLU A 81 6.10 2.13 13.55
C GLU A 81 4.64 1.90 13.98
N ARG A 82 3.75 2.85 13.66
CA ARG A 82 2.32 2.80 13.96
C ARG A 82 1.51 3.46 12.85
N ILE A 83 0.46 2.76 12.42
CA ILE A 83 -0.49 3.15 11.40
C ILE A 83 -1.92 2.89 11.90
N THR A 84 -2.88 3.71 11.48
CA THR A 84 -4.32 3.44 11.62
C THR A 84 -4.96 3.51 10.24
N ILE A 85 -5.83 2.54 9.91
CA ILE A 85 -6.53 2.48 8.62
C ILE A 85 -8.04 2.45 8.89
N THR A 86 -8.76 3.46 8.41
CA THR A 86 -10.22 3.60 8.55
C THR A 86 -10.90 3.39 7.21
N SER A 87 -11.93 2.54 7.16
CA SER A 87 -12.74 2.30 5.96
C SER A 87 -14.09 3.01 6.05
N HIS A 88 -14.30 4.04 5.22
CA HIS A 88 -15.57 4.77 5.14
C HIS A 88 -16.64 4.00 4.34
N CYS A 89 -16.24 2.93 3.64
CA CYS A 89 -17.14 2.08 2.84
C CYS A 89 -17.62 0.80 3.56
N GLY A 90 -17.48 0.70 4.89
CA GLY A 90 -17.87 -0.49 5.67
C GLY A 90 -16.75 -1.55 5.73
N PRO A 91 -17.06 -2.82 6.07
CA PRO A 91 -16.05 -3.86 6.26
C PRO A 91 -15.14 -4.03 5.04
N ALA A 92 -13.84 -3.90 5.26
CA ALA A 92 -12.81 -4.07 4.24
C ALA A 92 -12.28 -5.51 4.28
N PRO A 93 -12.03 -6.16 3.13
CA PRO A 93 -11.26 -7.39 3.10
C PRO A 93 -9.81 -7.09 3.48
N LEU A 94 -9.27 -7.85 4.42
CA LEU A 94 -7.87 -7.85 4.80
C LEU A 94 -7.21 -9.13 4.26
N GLN A 95 -5.94 -9.04 3.85
CA GLN A 95 -5.14 -10.12 3.27
C GLN A 95 -3.68 -9.95 3.70
#